data_AF-A0A8T7DA49-F1
#
_entry.id   AF-A0A8T7DA49-F1
#
_cell.length_a   1.000
_cell.length_b   1.000
_cell.length_c   1.000
_cell.angle_alpha   90.00
_cell.angle_beta   90.00
_cell.angle_gamma   90.00
#
_symmetry.space_group_name_H-M   'P 1'
#
loop_
_entity.id
_entity.type
_entity.pdbx_description
1 polymer ?
#
loop_
_entity_poly.entity_id
_entity_poly.type
_entity_poly.pdbx_seq_one_letter_code
_entity_poly.pdbx_strand_id
1 'polypeptide(L)'
;MLRKLVTEMGIDWDQVFALIENGEAYAQLYQDEELKRQYCVQGSPCFVLNEGRQVLYGNVGYRIVEANITELLEREEHLEGASWC
;
A
#
# COMPACT_ATOMS: atom_id res chain seq x y z
N MET A 1 5.78 24.15 -5.91
CA MET A 1 5.62 23.43 -4.62
C MET A 1 6.18 22.01 -4.73
N LEU A 2 5.71 21.16 -5.65
CA LEU A 2 6.20 19.78 -5.83
C LEU A 2 7.71 19.69 -6.13
N ARG A 3 8.22 20.41 -7.14
CA ARG A 3 9.66 20.44 -7.48
C ARG A 3 10.56 20.72 -6.27
N LYS A 4 10.18 21.69 -5.45
CA LYS A 4 10.94 22.07 -4.26
C LYS A 4 11.04 20.89 -3.27
N LEU A 5 9.92 20.24 -2.95
CA LEU A 5 9.88 19.09 -2.04
C LEU A 5 10.73 17.92 -2.56
N VAL A 6 10.59 17.60 -3.84
CA VAL A 6 11.32 16.51 -4.51
C VAL A 6 12.82 16.77 -4.45
N THR A 7 13.26 17.98 -4.80
CA THR A 7 14.68 18.36 -4.72
C THR A 7 15.20 18.39 -3.28
N GLU A 8 14.41 18.84 -2.30
CA GLU A 8 14.77 18.80 -0.87
C GLU A 8 14.92 17.36 -0.34
N MET A 9 14.19 16.40 -0.90
CA MET A 9 14.33 14.97 -0.62
C MET A 9 15.47 14.30 -1.38
N GLY A 10 16.24 15.04 -2.19
CA GLY A 10 17.34 14.50 -3.00
C GLY A 10 16.89 13.69 -4.21
N ILE A 11 15.62 13.82 -4.62
CA ILE A 11 15.05 13.14 -5.79
C ILE A 11 15.29 14.01 -7.03
N ASP A 12 15.65 13.38 -8.14
CA ASP A 12 15.87 14.07 -9.42
C ASP A 12 14.55 14.59 -10.00
N TRP A 13 14.45 15.91 -10.13
CA TRP A 13 13.27 16.56 -10.68
C TRP A 13 13.01 16.19 -12.14
N ASP A 14 14.04 16.05 -12.96
CA ASP A 14 13.85 15.84 -14.40
C ASP A 14 13.28 14.44 -14.66
N GLN A 15 13.67 13.45 -13.86
CA GLN A 15 13.07 12.12 -13.88
C GLN A 15 11.61 12.13 -13.42
N VAL A 16 11.29 12.82 -12.33
CA VAL A 16 9.90 12.96 -11.86
C VAL A 16 9.03 13.65 -12.89
N PHE A 17 9.54 14.74 -13.49
CA PHE A 17 8.81 15.49 -14.49
C PHE A 17 8.56 14.67 -15.76
N ALA A 18 9.55 13.87 -16.20
CA ALA A 18 9.38 12.98 -17.34
C ALA A 18 8.23 11.96 -17.14
N LEU A 19 8.10 11.37 -15.94
CA LEU A 19 7.02 10.44 -15.59
C LEU A 19 5.64 11.10 -15.54
N ILE A 20 5.58 12.38 -15.22
CA ILE A 20 4.34 13.16 -15.24
C ILE A 20 3.96 13.48 -16.69
N GLU A 21 4.91 13.99 -17.48
CA GLU A 21 4.68 14.42 -18.87
C GLU A 21 4.35 13.25 -19.80
N ASN A 22 4.96 12.08 -19.59
CA ASN A 22 4.70 10.91 -20.43
C ASN A 22 3.43 10.13 -20.02
N GLY A 23 2.76 10.53 -18.93
CA GLY A 23 1.50 9.95 -18.48
C GLY A 23 1.61 8.74 -17.54
N GLU A 24 2.80 8.20 -17.31
CA GLU A 24 2.98 7.01 -16.46
C GLU A 24 2.51 7.23 -15.02
N ALA A 25 2.81 8.40 -14.44
CA ALA A 25 2.37 8.74 -13.09
C ALA A 25 0.84 8.78 -12.96
N TYR A 26 0.15 9.28 -13.99
CA TYR A 26 -1.32 9.31 -14.02
C TYR A 26 -1.92 7.91 -14.20
N ALA A 27 -1.29 7.06 -15.03
CA ALA A 27 -1.71 5.69 -15.22
C ALA A 27 -1.61 4.87 -13.92
N GLN A 28 -0.53 5.02 -13.16
CA GLN A 28 -0.36 4.39 -11.85
C GLN A 28 -1.39 4.89 -10.84
N LEU A 29 -1.63 6.21 -10.79
CA LEU A 29 -2.67 6.79 -9.93
C LEU A 29 -4.08 6.22 -10.25
N TYR A 30 -4.37 5.98 -11.53
CA TYR A 30 -5.63 5.35 -11.93
C TYR A 30 -5.71 3.88 -11.47
N GLN A 31 -4.61 3.14 -11.54
CA GLN A 31 -4.55 1.77 -11.02
C GLN A 31 -4.78 1.72 -9.51
N ASP A 32 -4.24 2.66 -8.75
CA ASP A 32 -4.50 2.79 -7.31
C ASP A 32 -5.99 3.05 -7.02
N GLU A 33 -6.65 3.87 -7.84
CA GLU A 33 -8.10 4.11 -7.74
C GLU A 33 -8.93 2.85 -8.04
N GLU A 34 -8.50 2.01 -8.98
CA GLU A 34 -9.12 0.70 -9.22
C GLU A 34 -8.90 -0.26 -8.04
N LEU A 35 -7.68 -0.31 -7.48
CA LEU A 35 -7.38 -1.14 -6.31
C LEU A 35 -8.20 -0.71 -5.10
N LYS A 36 -8.38 0.60 -4.90
CA LYS A 36 -9.27 1.16 -3.87
C LYS A 36 -10.69 0.63 -4.01
N ARG A 37 -11.23 0.58 -5.24
CA ARG A 37 -12.56 0.00 -5.55
C ARG A 37 -12.59 -1.50 -5.28
N GLN A 38 -11.60 -2.23 -5.77
CA GLN A 38 -11.49 -3.68 -5.63
C GLN A 38 -11.50 -4.12 -4.16
N TYR A 39 -10.76 -3.41 -3.30
CA TYR A 39 -10.67 -3.72 -1.86
C TYR A 39 -11.71 -2.98 -1.01
N CYS A 40 -12.68 -2.30 -1.63
CA CYS A 40 -13.74 -1.56 -0.94
C CYS A 40 -13.20 -0.59 0.13
N VAL A 41 -12.07 0.06 -0.13
CA VAL A 41 -11.43 0.99 0.80
C VAL A 41 -12.34 2.21 1.00
N GLN A 42 -12.80 2.41 2.23
CA GLN A 42 -13.82 3.42 2.57
C GLN A 42 -13.25 4.82 2.81
N GLY A 43 -11.95 4.92 3.06
CA GLY A 43 -11.27 6.18 3.35
C GLY A 43 -9.82 5.97 3.80
N SER A 44 -9.19 7.02 4.30
CA SER A 44 -7.79 7.02 4.75
C SER A 44 -7.70 7.35 6.25
N PRO A 45 -6.72 6.78 7.01
CA PRO A 45 -5.80 5.73 6.58
C PRO A 45 -6.49 4.36 6.52
N CYS A 46 -5.99 3.48 5.66
CA CYS A 46 -6.48 2.11 5.52
C CYS A 46 -5.32 1.17 5.19
N PHE A 47 -5.24 0.04 5.89
CA PHE A 47 -4.34 -1.05 5.56
C PHE A 47 -5.15 -2.23 5.05
N VAL A 48 -4.83 -2.71 3.85
CA VAL A 48 -5.38 -3.93 3.27
C VAL A 48 -4.28 -4.98 3.33
N LEU A 49 -4.51 -6.05 4.08
CA LEU A 49 -3.57 -7.13 4.33
C LEU A 49 -4.19 -8.46 3.87
N ASN A 50 -3.34 -9.43 3.52
CA ASN A 50 -3.78 -10.79 3.16
C ASN A 50 -4.86 -10.77 2.06
N GLU A 51 -4.55 -10.10 0.94
CA GLU A 51 -5.42 -10.00 -0.25
C GLU A 51 -6.86 -9.52 0.10
N GLY A 52 -6.99 -8.66 1.10
CA GLY A 52 -8.28 -8.10 1.53
C GLY A 52 -9.01 -8.90 2.60
N ARG A 53 -8.44 -10.00 3.11
CA ARG A 53 -8.99 -10.73 4.27
C ARG A 53 -8.98 -9.88 5.54
N GLN A 54 -7.97 -9.02 5.67
CA GLN A 54 -7.81 -8.11 6.80
C GLN A 54 -7.82 -6.68 6.27
N VAL A 55 -8.80 -5.88 6.72
CA VAL A 55 -8.90 -4.45 6.37
C VAL A 55 -8.95 -3.63 7.66
N LEU A 56 -7.89 -2.86 7.91
CA LEU A 56 -7.79 -1.97 9.08
C LEU A 56 -8.09 -0.54 8.63
N TYR A 57 -9.31 -0.08 8.92
CA TYR A 57 -9.77 1.26 8.52
C TYR A 57 -9.73 2.27 9.68
N GLY A 58 -9.21 3.47 9.39
CA GLY A 58 -9.12 4.58 10.32
C GLY A 58 -7.83 4.58 11.13
N ASN A 59 -7.76 5.47 12.12
CA ASN A 59 -6.61 5.59 13.01
C ASN A 59 -6.57 4.42 13.99
N VAL A 60 -6.06 3.29 13.53
CA VAL A 60 -5.90 2.06 14.30
C VAL A 60 -4.62 2.15 15.14
N GLY A 61 -4.70 1.70 16.40
CA GLY A 61 -3.56 1.71 17.31
C GLY A 61 -2.44 0.74 16.87
N TYR A 62 -1.19 1.11 17.16
CA TYR A 62 0.02 0.36 16.77
C TYR A 62 -0.08 -1.15 17.06
N ARG A 63 -0.51 -1.54 18.27
CA ARG A 63 -0.57 -2.96 18.68
C ARG A 63 -1.53 -3.80 17.83
N ILE A 64 -2.56 -3.18 17.24
CA ILE A 64 -3.48 -3.87 16.33
C ILE A 64 -2.80 -4.08 14.98
N VAL A 65 -2.09 -3.07 14.48
CA VAL A 65 -1.32 -3.17 13.22
C VAL A 65 -0.23 -4.23 13.36
N GLU A 66 0.55 -4.17 14.45
CA GLU A 66 1.60 -5.14 14.79
C GLU A 66 1.05 -6.58 14.83
N ALA A 67 -0.03 -6.82 15.58
CA ALA A 67 -0.61 -8.16 15.69
C ALA A 67 -1.10 -8.73 14.34
N ASN A 68 -1.64 -7.88 13.45
CA ASN A 68 -2.07 -8.35 12.11
C ASN A 68 -0.86 -8.67 11.21
N ILE A 69 0.21 -7.88 11.28
CA ILE A 69 1.44 -8.15 10.51
C ILE A 69 2.12 -9.41 11.03
N THR A 70 2.24 -9.59 12.35
CA THR A 70 2.82 -10.80 12.96
C THR A 70 2.03 -12.04 12.56
N GLU A 71 0.70 -12.02 12.65
CA GLU A 71 -0.13 -13.16 12.22
C GLU A 71 0.08 -13.50 10.75
N LEU A 72 0.18 -12.49 9.88
CA LEU A 72 0.40 -12.70 8.45
C LEU A 72 1.72 -13.42 8.16
N LEU A 73 2.81 -12.96 8.80
CA LEU A 73 4.14 -13.53 8.64
C LEU A 73 4.23 -14.96 9.22
N GLU A 74 3.69 -15.18 10.43
CA GLU A 74 3.69 -16.51 11.06
C GLU A 74 2.85 -17.52 10.25
N ARG A 75 1.78 -17.07 9.59
CA ARG A 75 0.97 -17.95 8.73
C ARG A 75 1.74 -18.50 7.53
N GLU A 76 2.56 -17.67 6.89
CA GLU A 76 3.40 -18.09 5.77
C GLU A 76 4.39 -19.18 6.22
N GLU A 77 4.95 -19.04 7.42
CA GLU A 77 5.85 -20.04 8.02
C GLU A 77 5.15 -21.38 8.33
N HIS A 78 3.86 -21.37 8.68
CA HIS A 78 3.12 -22.58 9.05
C HIS A 78 2.46 -23.31 7.86
N LEU A 79 2.29 -22.64 6.71
CA LEU A 79 1.70 -23.23 5.51
C LEU A 79 2.65 -24.22 4.79
N GLU A 80 3.96 -24.18 5.05
CA GLU A 80 4.91 -25.19 4.55
C GLU A 80 4.79 -26.55 5.27
N GLY A 81 4.05 -26.65 6.37
CA GLY A 81 3.96 -27.86 7.19
C GLY A 81 2.55 -28.34 7.56
N ALA A 82 1.51 -27.53 7.31
CA ALA A 82 0.14 -27.87 7.69
C ALA A 82 -0.78 -27.98 6.47
N SER A 83 -0.62 -29.05 5.68
CA SER A 83 -1.73 -29.52 4.85
C SER A 83 -2.76 -30.13 5.80
N TRP A 84 -3.86 -29.44 6.04
CA TRP A 84 -4.96 -30.03 6.79
C TRP A 84 -5.68 -31.05 5.89
N CYS A 85 -5.23 -32.29 5.99
CA CYS A 85 -5.94 -33.52 5.65
C CYS A 85 -5.78 -34.48 6.83
#